data_AF-A0A1Q9LGJ5-F1
#
_entry.id   AF-A0A1Q9LGJ5-F1
#
_cell.length_a   1.000
_cell.length_b   1.000
_cell.length_c   1.000
_cell.angle_alpha   90.00
_cell.angle_beta   90.00
_cell.angle_gamma   90.00
#
_symmetry.space_group_name_H-M   'P 1'
#
loop_
_entity.id
_entity.type
_entity.pdbx_description
1 polymer ?
#
loop_
_entity_poly.entity_id
_entity_poly.type
_entity_poly.pdbx_seq_one_letter_code
_entity_poly.pdbx_strand_id
1 'polypeptide(L)'
;MALWKTPRGRAAFGTTPEYAEQTAVLAANQGLYNGFLVAGLVYGLVTGSFEFRVFFLVCVVVAGLYGAATVSRRILLVQAVPAALALVATLVGG
;
A
#
# COMPACT_ATOMS: atom_id res chain seq x y z
N MET A 1 1.63 11.26 -1.80
CA MET A 1 0.42 11.85 -2.42
C MET A 1 0.67 13.17 -3.18
N ALA A 2 1.84 13.80 -3.01
CA ALA A 2 2.29 14.95 -3.81
C ALA A 2 2.19 14.77 -5.35
N LEU A 3 2.21 13.53 -5.84
CA LEU A 3 2.11 13.23 -7.27
C LEU A 3 0.67 13.01 -7.77
N TRP A 4 -0.34 12.97 -6.90
CA TRP A 4 -1.73 12.64 -7.28
C TRP A 4 -2.29 13.55 -8.37
N LYS A 5 -1.97 14.84 -8.26
CA LYS A 5 -2.42 15.88 -9.21
C LYS A 5 -1.53 16.02 -10.45
N THR A 6 -0.45 15.23 -10.55
CA THR A 6 0.44 15.27 -11.71
C THR A 6 -0.13 14.43 -12.85
N PRO A 7 0.26 14.66 -14.11
CA PRO A 7 -0.15 13.82 -15.24
C PRO A 7 0.18 12.33 -15.02
N ARG A 8 1.32 12.04 -14.39
CA ARG A 8 1.73 10.67 -14.05
C ARG A 8 0.80 10.02 -13.01
N GLY A 9 0.46 10.75 -11.94
CA GLY A 9 -0.47 10.28 -10.92
C GLY A 9 -1.83 9.97 -11.53
N ARG A 10 -2.37 10.90 -12.32
CA ARG A 10 -3.63 10.70 -13.03
C ARG A 10 -3.61 9.50 -13.98
N ALA A 11 -2.55 9.34 -14.77
CA ALA A 11 -2.41 8.20 -15.66
C ALA A 11 -2.31 6.86 -14.90
N ALA A 12 -1.69 6.84 -13.72
CA ALA A 12 -1.57 5.64 -12.91
C ALA A 12 -2.91 5.15 -12.34
N PHE A 13 -3.82 6.08 -12.02
CA PHE A 13 -5.12 5.82 -11.39
C PHE A 13 -6.32 6.05 -12.31
N GLY A 14 -6.11 6.46 -13.56
CA GLY A 14 -7.16 6.71 -14.55
C GLY A 14 -8.08 7.89 -14.19
N THR A 15 -7.56 8.92 -13.51
CA THR A 15 -8.37 10.03 -12.99
C THR A 15 -8.31 11.27 -13.88
N THR A 16 -9.38 12.08 -13.89
CA THR A 16 -9.41 13.39 -14.55
C THR A 16 -8.71 14.45 -13.67
N PRO A 17 -8.28 15.60 -14.25
CA PRO A 17 -7.75 16.73 -13.48
C PRO A 17 -8.68 17.19 -12.36
N GLU A 18 -9.96 17.33 -12.65
CA GLU A 18 -10.98 17.81 -11.69
C GLU A 18 -11.17 16.81 -10.55
N TYR A 19 -11.27 15.52 -10.86
CA TYR A 19 -11.40 14.48 -9.85
C TYR A 19 -10.15 14.42 -8.95
N ALA A 20 -8.96 14.55 -9.54
CA ALA A 20 -7.71 14.55 -8.79
C ALA A 20 -7.58 15.75 -7.85
N GLU A 21 -8.07 16.93 -8.24
CA GLU A 21 -8.14 18.10 -7.35
C GLU A 21 -9.13 17.89 -6.21
N GLN A 22 -10.35 17.43 -6.51
CA GLN A 22 -11.40 17.23 -5.49
C GLN A 22 -11.04 16.15 -4.46
N THR A 23 -10.31 15.11 -4.85
CA THR A 23 -9.91 14.00 -3.97
C THR A 23 -8.52 14.18 -3.36
N ALA A 24 -7.88 15.34 -3.56
CA ALA A 24 -6.50 15.57 -3.19
C ALA A 24 -6.22 15.45 -1.68
N VAL A 25 -7.16 15.78 -0.82
CA VAL A 25 -6.94 15.62 0.64
C VAL A 25 -7.17 14.17 1.06
N LEU A 26 -8.20 13.52 0.50
CA LEU A 26 -8.55 12.15 0.84
C LEU A 26 -7.42 11.18 0.48
N ALA A 27 -6.92 11.22 -0.75
CA ALA A 27 -5.85 10.32 -1.13
C ALA A 27 -4.52 10.66 -0.38
N ALA A 28 -4.35 11.87 0.15
CA ALA A 28 -3.21 12.23 1.00
C ALA A 28 -3.26 11.47 2.31
N ASN A 29 -4.46 11.45 2.90
CA ASN A 29 -4.71 10.70 4.11
C ASN A 29 -4.53 9.20 3.89
N GLN A 30 -5.04 8.65 2.77
CA GLN A 30 -4.80 7.24 2.38
C GLN A 30 -3.31 6.94 2.22
N GLY A 31 -2.56 7.86 1.60
CA GLY A 31 -1.12 7.76 1.47
C GLY A 31 -0.39 7.78 2.82
N LEU A 32 -0.84 8.57 3.78
CA LEU A 32 -0.27 8.64 5.14
C LEU A 32 -0.49 7.32 5.90
N TYR A 33 -1.71 6.78 5.88
CA TYR A 33 -1.99 5.48 6.51
C TYR A 33 -1.14 4.35 5.92
N ASN A 34 -0.99 4.31 4.59
CA ASN A 34 -0.08 3.38 3.93
C ASN A 34 1.39 3.62 4.33
N GLY A 35 1.76 4.88 4.57
CA GLY A 35 3.07 5.24 5.13
C GLY A 35 3.31 4.64 6.51
N PHE A 36 2.31 4.57 7.38
CA PHE A 36 2.43 3.90 8.68
C PHE A 36 2.63 2.38 8.55
N LEU A 37 2.01 1.73 7.56
CA LEU A 37 2.27 0.32 7.27
C LEU A 37 3.74 0.10 6.88
N VAL A 38 4.28 0.97 6.03
CA VAL A 38 5.71 0.93 5.64
C VAL A 38 6.61 1.16 6.85
N ALA A 39 6.30 2.16 7.68
CA ALA A 39 7.08 2.45 8.89
C ALA A 39 7.09 1.25 9.86
N GLY A 40 5.95 0.57 10.04
CA GLY A 40 5.85 -0.66 10.84
C GLY A 40 6.70 -1.81 10.29
N LEU A 41 6.70 -2.00 8.97
CA LEU A 41 7.57 -3.00 8.33
C LEU A 41 9.06 -2.68 8.47
N VAL A 42 9.44 -1.42 8.25
CA VAL A 42 10.84 -0.96 8.44
C VAL A 42 11.26 -1.15 9.89
N TYR A 43 10.39 -0.82 10.85
CA TYR A 43 10.67 -1.04 12.26
C TYR A 43 10.88 -2.53 12.58
N GLY A 44 10.01 -3.41 12.06
CA GLY A 44 10.16 -4.85 12.20
C GLY A 44 11.48 -5.37 11.60
N LEU A 45 11.92 -4.83 10.46
CA LEU A 45 13.21 -5.17 9.85
C LEU A 45 14.40 -4.68 10.69
N VAL A 46 14.37 -3.43 11.17
CA VAL A 46 15.47 -2.84 11.96
C VAL A 46 15.63 -3.53 13.31
N THR A 47 14.52 -3.89 13.96
CA THR A 47 14.53 -4.56 15.27
C THR A 47 14.67 -6.08 15.18
N GLY A 48 14.52 -6.65 13.99
CA GLY A 48 14.44 -8.08 13.79
C GLY A 48 13.13 -8.73 14.25
N SER A 49 12.15 -7.95 14.74
CA SER A 49 10.88 -8.52 15.24
C SER A 49 10.13 -9.23 14.12
N PHE A 50 9.94 -10.54 14.32
CA PHE A 50 9.17 -11.38 13.43
C PHE A 50 7.68 -11.03 13.48
N GLU A 51 7.14 -10.80 14.68
CA GLU A 51 5.73 -10.50 14.90
C GLU A 51 5.32 -9.21 14.20
N PHE A 52 6.16 -8.16 14.27
CA PHE A 52 5.90 -6.90 13.57
C PHE A 52 5.91 -7.09 12.06
N ARG A 53 6.91 -7.79 11.51
CA ARG A 53 6.98 -8.09 10.07
C ARG A 53 5.72 -8.83 9.61
N VAL A 54 5.34 -9.90 10.31
CA VAL A 54 4.16 -10.70 9.97
C VAL A 54 2.87 -9.89 10.09
N PHE A 55 2.65 -9.20 11.21
CA PHE A 55 1.43 -8.42 11.44
C PHE A 55 1.21 -7.37 10.35
N PHE A 56 2.23 -6.56 10.06
CA PHE A 56 2.10 -5.51 9.04
C PHE A 56 1.99 -6.09 7.63
N LEU A 57 2.68 -7.20 7.30
CA LEU A 57 2.51 -7.86 6.00
C LEU A 57 1.08 -8.38 5.82
N VAL A 58 0.49 -8.98 6.84
CA VAL A 58 -0.93 -9.39 6.82
C VAL A 58 -1.85 -8.19 6.60
N CYS A 59 -1.64 -7.08 7.32
CA CYS A 59 -2.41 -5.85 7.10
C CYS A 59 -2.29 -5.35 5.65
N VAL A 60 -1.08 -5.36 5.06
CA VAL A 60 -0.87 -4.94 3.66
C VAL A 60 -1.57 -5.88 2.68
N VAL A 61 -1.56 -7.19 2.92
CA VAL A 61 -2.29 -8.17 2.10
C VAL A 61 -3.80 -7.89 2.15
N VAL A 62 -4.38 -7.77 3.35
CA VAL A 62 -5.82 -7.52 3.52
C VAL A 62 -6.23 -6.19 2.87
N ALA A 63 -5.49 -5.11 3.14
CA ALA A 63 -5.74 -3.81 2.52
C ALA A 63 -5.59 -3.85 0.99
N GLY A 64 -4.60 -4.58 0.48
CA GLY A 64 -4.38 -4.78 -0.95
C GLY A 64 -5.52 -5.55 -1.62
N LEU A 65 -6.04 -6.61 -0.99
CA LEU A 65 -7.19 -7.36 -1.49
C LEU A 65 -8.46 -6.50 -1.52
N TYR A 66 -8.72 -5.76 -0.44
CA TYR A 66 -9.87 -4.84 -0.38
C TYR A 66 -9.75 -3.72 -1.43
N GLY A 67 -8.57 -3.11 -1.56
CA GLY A 67 -8.29 -2.09 -2.58
C GLY A 67 -8.42 -2.64 -4.00
N ALA A 68 -8.00 -3.89 -4.24
CA ALA A 68 -8.17 -4.53 -5.53
C ALA A 68 -9.65 -4.75 -5.91
N ALA A 69 -10.48 -5.09 -4.93
CA ALA A 69 -11.91 -5.29 -5.12
C ALA A 69 -12.69 -3.97 -5.30
N THR A 70 -12.24 -2.88 -4.67
CA THR A 70 -13.02 -1.63 -4.56
C THR A 70 -12.49 -0.46 -5.37
N VAL A 71 -11.18 -0.37 -5.60
CA VAL A 71 -10.53 0.80 -6.22
C VAL A 71 -9.95 0.44 -7.59
N SER A 72 -9.07 -0.56 -7.66
CA SER A 72 -8.44 -0.95 -8.92
C SER A 72 -7.81 -2.33 -8.83
N ARG A 73 -8.10 -3.20 -9.81
CA ARG A 73 -7.47 -4.53 -9.94
C ARG A 73 -5.94 -4.47 -9.98
N ARG A 74 -5.36 -3.34 -10.38
CA ARG A 74 -3.89 -3.14 -10.37
C ARG A 74 -3.30 -3.31 -8.98
N ILE A 75 -4.04 -2.94 -7.92
CA ILE A 75 -3.60 -3.03 -6.52
C ILE A 75 -3.29 -4.49 -6.13
N LEU A 76 -3.99 -5.46 -6.73
CA LEU A 76 -3.68 -6.88 -6.51
C LEU A 76 -2.23 -7.18 -6.89
N LEU A 77 -1.79 -6.69 -8.05
CA LEU A 77 -0.47 -6.98 -8.61
C LEU A 77 0.65 -6.15 -7.97
N VAL A 78 0.38 -4.90 -7.61
CA VAL A 78 1.42 -3.99 -7.10
C VAL A 78 1.52 -3.95 -5.57
N GLN A 79 0.53 -4.47 -4.85
CA GLN A 79 0.49 -4.43 -3.39
C GLN A 79 0.21 -5.81 -2.77
N ALA A 80 -0.92 -6.44 -3.09
CA ALA A 80 -1.33 -7.67 -2.40
C ALA A 80 -0.40 -8.85 -2.72
N VAL A 81 -0.07 -9.09 -3.99
CA VAL A 81 0.83 -10.18 -4.42
C VAL A 81 2.24 -10.00 -3.84
N PRO A 82 2.91 -8.85 -3.97
CA PRO A 82 4.22 -8.65 -3.34
C PRO A 82 4.20 -8.83 -1.83
N ALA A 83 3.18 -8.33 -1.13
CA ALA A 83 3.06 -8.48 0.31
C ALA A 83 2.83 -9.94 0.72
N ALA A 84 2.02 -10.69 -0.04
CA ALA A 84 1.80 -12.11 0.21
C ALA A 84 3.08 -12.93 -0.01
N LEU A 85 3.85 -12.63 -1.06
CA LEU A 85 5.14 -13.28 -1.31
C LEU A 85 6.14 -12.95 -0.19
N ALA A 86 6.22 -11.70 0.24
CA ALA A 86 7.05 -11.28 1.36
C ALA A 86 6.62 -11.95 2.68
N LEU A 87 5.31 -12.13 2.89
CA LEU A 87 4.77 -12.83 4.06
C LEU A 87 5.20 -14.28 4.06
N VAL A 88 5.03 -15.00 2.95
CA VAL A 88 5.47 -16.39 2.80
C VAL A 88 6.98 -16.49 3.02
N ALA A 89 7.77 -15.61 2.42
CA ALA A 89 9.22 -15.59 2.61
C ALA A 89 9.61 -15.35 4.08
N THR A 90 8.92 -14.44 4.77
CA THR A 90 9.14 -14.18 6.21
C THR A 90 8.81 -15.42 7.05
N LEU A 91 7.67 -16.06 6.80
CA LEU A 91 7.24 -17.25 7.55
C LEU A 91 8.18 -18.45 7.37
N VAL A 92 8.77 -18.60 6.18
CA VAL A 92 9.71 -19.69 5.87
C VAL A 92 11.14 -19.36 6.33
N GLY A 93 11.54 -18.08 6.27
CA GLY A 93 12.91 -17.63 6.52
C GLY A 93 13.23 -17.24 7.96
N GLY A 94 12.24 -16.85 8.77
CA GLY A 94 12.45 -16.32 10.13
C GLY A 94 12.68 -14.81 10.19
#